data_AF-A0AB37MCQ9-F1
#
_entry.id   AF-A0AB37MCQ9-F1
#
_cell.length_a   1.000
_cell.length_b   1.000
_cell.length_c   1.000
_cell.angle_alpha   90.00
_cell.angle_beta   90.00
_cell.angle_gamma   90.00
#
_symmetry.space_group_name_H-M   'P 1'
#
loop_
_entity.id
_entity.type
_entity.pdbx_description
1 polymer ?
#
loop_
_entity_poly.entity_id
_entity_poly.type
_entity_poly.pdbx_seq_one_letter_code
_entity_poly.pdbx_strand_id
1 'polypeptide(L)'
;MLINNYISVNDSTMIYWDNFNDTIFHVTPSCERVAYFFDKGDFRLQETDDLSSLPEKRIRCSQIIDTQKNLLLVWNSKNKGEGLSYNLYCKDTGITYKLRDDMIYDERGNLSARYLRMSYAKLRGREYLVIQTKAYRVENISGALHRKLDADDLEGNPVLVLIRLKE
;
A
#
# COMPACT_ATOMS: atom_id res chain seq x y z
N MET A 1 -12.05 18.72 4.54
CA MET A 1 -11.04 18.14 5.46
C MET A 1 -9.93 17.58 4.60
N LEU A 2 -8.79 18.29 4.51
CA LEU A 2 -7.61 17.82 3.77
C LEU A 2 -7.06 16.60 4.50
N ILE A 3 -7.29 15.41 3.95
CA ILE A 3 -6.63 14.19 4.43
C ILE A 3 -5.23 14.24 3.80
N ASN A 4 -4.25 14.76 4.54
CA ASN A 4 -2.85 14.70 4.14
C ASN A 4 -2.44 13.23 4.12
N ASN A 5 -2.05 12.73 2.95
CA ASN A 5 -1.61 11.35 2.80
C ASN A 5 -0.09 11.32 2.71
N TYR A 6 0.54 10.64 3.67
CA TYR A 6 1.98 10.50 3.70
C TYR A 6 2.39 9.14 4.24
N ILE A 7 3.53 8.64 3.77
CA ILE A 7 4.19 7.43 4.27
C ILE A 7 5.70 7.65 4.30
N SER A 8 6.39 7.14 5.32
CA SER A 8 7.85 7.17 5.34
C SER A 8 8.44 6.24 4.27
N VAL A 9 9.39 6.77 3.50
CA VAL A 9 10.22 6.02 2.55
C VAL A 9 11.50 5.55 3.25
N ASN A 10 12.04 6.38 4.14
CA ASN A 10 13.13 6.06 5.06
C ASN A 10 13.13 7.02 6.25
N ASP A 11 14.13 6.90 7.13
CA ASP A 11 14.27 7.68 8.38
C ASP A 11 14.23 9.21 8.21
N SER A 12 14.49 9.73 7.01
CA SER A 12 14.58 11.18 6.74
C SER A 12 13.72 11.66 5.57
N THR A 13 13.04 10.74 4.88
CA THR A 13 12.27 11.05 3.67
C THR A 13 10.88 10.44 3.75
N MET A 14 9.87 11.25 3.44
CA MET A 14 8.48 10.85 3.32
C MET A 14 8.01 11.01 1.89
N ILE A 15 7.09 10.16 1.45
CA ILE A 15 6.31 10.38 0.25
C ILE A 15 5.00 11.05 0.65
N TYR A 16 4.65 12.14 -0.03
CA TYR A 16 3.43 12.91 0.18
C TYR A 16 2.64 12.98 -1.11
N TRP A 17 1.32 12.81 -1.01
CA TRP A 17 0.40 13.04 -2.11
C TRP A 17 -0.92 13.60 -1.64
N ASP A 18 -1.54 14.36 -2.53
CA ASP A 18 -2.90 14.84 -2.39
C ASP A 18 -3.76 14.24 -3.52
N ASN A 19 -4.99 13.85 -3.21
CA ASN A 19 -5.90 13.30 -4.21
C ASN A 19 -6.38 14.36 -5.22
N PHE A 20 -6.25 15.64 -4.87
CA PHE A 20 -6.55 16.75 -5.77
C PHE A 20 -5.31 17.25 -6.51
N ASN A 21 -4.14 16.64 -6.39
CA ASN A 21 -2.91 17.03 -7.09
C ASN A 21 -2.39 15.86 -7.95
N ASP A 22 -1.83 16.14 -9.13
CA ASP A 22 -1.19 15.13 -9.98
C ASP A 22 0.24 14.80 -9.53
N THR A 23 0.80 15.61 -8.64
CA THR A 23 2.19 15.51 -8.25
C THR A 23 2.34 14.74 -6.94
N ILE A 24 3.25 13.78 -6.94
CA ILE A 24 3.70 13.07 -5.74
C ILE A 24 5.07 13.62 -5.36
N PHE A 25 5.25 13.93 -4.08
CA PHE A 25 6.44 14.60 -3.57
C PHE A 25 7.25 13.70 -2.66
N HIS A 26 8.57 13.80 -2.75
CA HIS A 26 9.45 13.42 -1.66
C HIS A 26 9.66 14.64 -0.76
N VAL A 27 9.40 14.48 0.52
CA VAL A 27 9.52 15.53 1.53
C VAL A 27 10.58 15.10 2.54
N THR A 28 11.51 16.00 2.82
CA THR A 28 12.53 15.88 3.87
C THR A 28 12.36 17.06 4.85
N PRO A 29 13.05 17.08 6.00
CA PRO A 29 12.97 18.21 6.92
C PRO A 29 13.35 19.57 6.30
N SER A 30 14.13 19.59 5.23
CA SER A 30 14.68 20.82 4.62
C SER A 30 14.15 21.16 3.24
N CYS A 31 13.50 20.21 2.54
CA CYS A 31 12.97 20.47 1.21
C CYS A 31 11.85 19.50 0.80
N GLU A 32 11.04 19.96 -0.15
CA GLU A 32 10.16 19.13 -0.98
C GLU A 32 10.71 19.05 -2.41
N ARG A 33 10.58 17.88 -3.03
CA ARG A 33 10.95 17.66 -4.43
C ARG A 33 9.89 16.81 -5.11
N VAL A 34 9.60 17.11 -6.37
CA VAL A 34 8.74 16.26 -7.20
C VAL A 34 9.39 14.89 -7.35
N ALA A 35 8.62 13.84 -7.09
CA ALA A 35 9.04 12.45 -7.23
C ALA A 35 8.38 11.78 -8.43
N TYR A 36 7.07 11.91 -8.57
CA TYR A 36 6.29 11.29 -9.64
C TYR A 36 5.12 12.18 -10.05
N PHE A 37 4.57 11.90 -11.22
CA PHE A 37 3.29 12.44 -11.67
C PHE A 37 2.31 11.31 -11.91
N PHE A 38 1.09 11.47 -11.42
CA PHE A 38 -0.06 10.79 -11.99
C PHE A 38 -0.26 11.27 -13.42
N ASP A 39 -0.79 10.41 -14.28
CA ASP A 39 -1.14 10.82 -15.63
C ASP A 39 -2.20 11.95 -15.57
N LYS A 40 -2.26 12.77 -16.62
CA LYS A 40 -3.27 13.83 -16.70
C LYS A 40 -4.54 13.25 -17.27
N GLY A 41 -5.64 13.37 -16.52
CA GLY A 41 -6.91 12.91 -17.03
C GLY A 41 -8.09 13.15 -16.12
N ASP A 42 -9.25 12.79 -16.64
CA ASP A 42 -10.55 12.97 -16.01
C ASP A 42 -10.84 11.95 -14.90
N PHE A 43 -9.82 11.22 -14.44
CA PHE A 43 -9.90 10.34 -13.28
C PHE A 43 -9.51 11.05 -11.97
N ARG A 44 -9.01 12.28 -12.04
CA ARG A 44 -8.59 13.08 -10.88
C ARG A 44 -9.78 13.63 -10.10
N LEU A 45 -9.70 13.60 -8.77
CA LEU A 45 -10.65 14.32 -7.92
C LEU A 45 -10.50 15.83 -8.10
N GLN A 46 -11.63 16.50 -8.26
CA GLN A 46 -11.74 17.95 -8.32
C GLN A 46 -12.30 18.46 -6.99
N GLU A 47 -11.94 19.67 -6.59
CA GLU A 47 -12.47 20.28 -5.35
C GLU A 47 -13.99 20.42 -5.36
N THR A 48 -14.58 20.49 -6.55
CA THR A 48 -16.03 20.54 -6.79
C THR A 48 -16.70 19.17 -6.78
N ASP A 49 -15.95 18.07 -6.74
CA ASP A 49 -16.53 16.73 -6.74
C ASP A 49 -17.23 16.45 -5.39
N ASP A 50 -18.47 15.97 -5.47
CA ASP A 50 -19.17 15.46 -4.30
C ASP A 50 -18.61 14.09 -3.90
N LEU A 51 -17.90 14.03 -2.78
CA LEU A 51 -17.34 12.78 -2.25
C LEU A 51 -18.43 11.73 -1.94
N SER A 52 -19.68 12.15 -1.73
CA SER A 52 -20.84 11.28 -1.50
C SER A 52 -21.40 10.66 -2.80
N SER A 53 -21.05 11.22 -3.97
CA SER A 53 -21.43 10.73 -5.29
C SER A 53 -20.36 11.05 -6.35
N LEU A 54 -19.23 10.34 -6.28
CA LEU A 54 -18.11 10.57 -7.21
C LEU A 54 -18.44 9.99 -8.59
N PRO A 55 -18.14 10.72 -9.68
CA PRO A 55 -18.22 10.17 -11.03
C PRO A 55 -17.41 8.89 -11.20
N GLU A 56 -17.87 8.01 -12.08
CA GLU A 56 -17.35 6.64 -12.28
C GLU A 56 -15.83 6.56 -12.48
N LYS A 57 -15.32 7.51 -13.25
CA LYS A 57 -13.92 7.66 -13.64
C LYS A 57 -13.01 8.13 -12.51
N ARG A 58 -13.56 8.72 -11.45
CA ARG A 58 -12.76 9.30 -10.36
C ARG A 58 -12.07 8.23 -9.54
N ILE A 59 -10.79 8.47 -9.29
CA ILE A 59 -9.91 7.61 -8.51
C ILE A 59 -9.51 8.34 -7.24
N ARG A 60 -9.56 7.63 -6.11
CA ARG A 60 -8.96 8.05 -4.85
C ARG A 60 -7.76 7.16 -4.56
N CYS A 61 -6.57 7.76 -4.59
CA CYS A 61 -5.35 7.16 -4.10
C CYS A 61 -5.42 7.04 -2.57
N SER A 62 -5.41 5.81 -2.08
CA SER A 62 -5.49 5.47 -0.66
C SER A 62 -4.12 5.28 -0.04
N GLN A 63 -3.14 4.79 -0.83
CA GLN A 63 -1.80 4.52 -0.33
C GLN A 63 -0.79 4.48 -1.47
N ILE A 64 0.40 5.01 -1.20
CA ILE A 64 1.60 4.87 -2.04
C ILE A 64 2.72 4.29 -1.20
N ILE A 65 3.33 3.21 -1.65
CA ILE A 65 4.55 2.65 -1.07
C ILE A 65 5.66 2.76 -2.10
N ASP A 66 6.67 3.57 -1.77
CA ASP A 66 7.83 3.77 -2.63
C ASP A 66 9.02 2.95 -2.13
N THR A 67 9.45 1.99 -2.94
CA THR A 67 10.57 1.09 -2.66
C THR A 67 11.73 1.40 -3.59
N GLN A 68 12.90 0.78 -3.42
CA GLN A 68 14.03 1.03 -4.30
C GLN A 68 13.71 0.76 -5.78
N LYS A 69 12.96 -0.31 -6.08
CA LYS A 69 12.70 -0.76 -7.46
C LYS A 69 11.29 -0.55 -7.96
N ASN A 70 10.33 -0.37 -7.05
CA ASN A 70 8.92 -0.31 -7.41
C ASN A 70 8.18 0.80 -6.66
N LEU A 71 7.10 1.27 -7.27
CA LEU A 71 6.09 2.10 -6.61
C LEU A 71 4.78 1.30 -6.59
N LEU A 72 4.31 0.94 -5.41
CA LEU A 72 3.00 0.31 -5.23
C LEU A 72 1.95 1.40 -4.99
N LEU A 73 0.97 1.46 -5.87
CA LEU A 73 -0.18 2.35 -5.80
C LEU A 73 -1.42 1.56 -5.41
N VAL A 74 -2.07 1.98 -4.33
CA VAL A 74 -3.36 1.45 -3.88
C VAL A 74 -4.41 2.54 -4.03
N TRP A 75 -5.47 2.23 -4.76
CA TRP A 75 -6.49 3.20 -5.10
C TRP A 75 -7.87 2.55 -5.22
N ASN A 76 -8.92 3.34 -5.16
CA ASN A 76 -10.26 2.86 -5.44
C ASN A 76 -11.06 3.85 -6.30
N SER A 77 -12.15 3.35 -6.88
CA SER A 77 -13.14 4.12 -7.63
C SER A 77 -14.51 3.58 -7.25
N LYS A 78 -15.54 4.44 -7.15
CA LYS A 78 -16.89 4.00 -6.76
C LYS A 78 -17.47 2.90 -7.67
N ASN A 79 -17.05 2.85 -8.92
CA ASN A 79 -17.56 1.91 -9.91
C ASN A 79 -16.99 0.49 -9.89
N LYS A 80 -15.91 0.22 -9.14
CA LYS A 80 -15.26 -1.10 -9.15
C LYS A 80 -15.72 -2.04 -8.03
N GLY A 81 -16.92 -1.83 -7.51
CA GLY A 81 -17.50 -2.64 -6.44
C GLY A 81 -16.66 -2.55 -5.17
N GLU A 82 -16.66 -1.37 -4.52
CA GLU A 82 -16.09 -1.09 -3.18
C GLU A 82 -14.67 -1.58 -2.88
N GLY A 83 -13.95 -2.08 -3.89
CA GLY A 83 -12.67 -2.76 -3.73
C GLY A 83 -11.47 -1.85 -3.92
N LEU A 84 -10.38 -2.14 -3.22
CA LEU A 84 -9.06 -1.58 -3.50
C LEU A 84 -8.49 -2.22 -4.76
N SER A 85 -8.00 -1.38 -5.66
CA SER A 85 -7.18 -1.74 -6.81
C SER A 85 -5.71 -1.50 -6.48
N TYR A 86 -4.86 -2.36 -7.03
CA TYR A 86 -3.42 -2.35 -6.76
C TYR A 86 -2.66 -2.29 -8.08
N ASN A 87 -1.73 -1.35 -8.19
CA ASN A 87 -0.86 -1.20 -9.35
C ASN A 87 0.60 -1.17 -8.90
N LEU A 88 1.46 -1.92 -9.58
CA LEU A 88 2.91 -1.89 -9.38
C LEU A 88 3.57 -1.18 -10.56
N TYR A 89 4.23 -0.07 -10.30
CA TYR A 89 5.10 0.57 -11.27
C TYR A 89 6.53 0.09 -11.06
N CYS A 90 7.12 -0.53 -12.07
CA CYS A 90 8.52 -0.96 -12.07
C CYS A 90 9.40 0.20 -12.56
N LYS A 91 10.28 0.71 -11.70
CA LYS A 91 11.11 1.89 -11.99
C LYS A 91 12.17 1.62 -13.06
N ASP A 92 12.67 0.39 -13.12
CA ASP A 92 13.70 0.00 -14.07
C ASP A 92 13.18 -0.03 -15.51
N THR A 93 11.92 -0.44 -15.70
CA THR A 93 11.31 -0.59 -17.04
C THR A 93 10.34 0.54 -17.40
N GLY A 94 9.89 1.31 -16.41
CA GLY A 94 8.83 2.30 -16.58
C GLY A 94 7.44 1.71 -16.84
N ILE A 95 7.25 0.41 -16.62
CA ILE A 95 5.98 -0.29 -16.90
C ILE A 95 5.13 -0.37 -15.64
N THR A 96 3.83 -0.09 -15.79
CA THR A 96 2.82 -0.27 -14.75
C THR A 96 2.05 -1.57 -14.96
N TYR A 97 2.07 -2.44 -13.95
CA TYR A 97 1.31 -3.67 -13.91
C TYR A 97 0.09 -3.49 -13.02
N LYS A 98 -1.09 -3.89 -13.51
CA LYS A 98 -2.26 -4.06 -12.65
C LYS A 98 -2.10 -5.39 -11.91
N LEU A 99 -2.09 -5.34 -10.58
CA LEU A 99 -1.99 -6.53 -9.76
C LEU A 99 -3.39 -7.14 -9.62
N ARG A 100 -3.43 -8.46 -9.48
CA ARG A 100 -4.67 -9.19 -9.18
C ARG A 100 -5.09 -8.90 -7.73
N ASP A 101 -6.38 -9.13 -7.44
CA ASP A 101 -6.99 -8.92 -6.11
C ASP A 101 -6.32 -9.74 -4.99
N ASP A 102 -5.53 -10.76 -5.35
CA ASP A 102 -4.80 -11.66 -4.48
C ASP A 102 -3.30 -11.34 -4.42
N MET A 103 -2.93 -10.08 -4.68
CA MET A 103 -1.58 -9.50 -4.77
C MET A 103 -0.50 -10.14 -3.89
N ILE A 104 -0.87 -10.54 -2.67
CA ILE A 104 -0.10 -11.45 -1.83
C ILE A 104 -1.10 -12.51 -1.36
N TYR A 105 -0.95 -13.73 -1.89
CA TYR A 105 -1.69 -14.90 -1.45
C TYR A 105 -0.73 -16.03 -1.14
N ASP A 106 -0.73 -16.50 0.10
CA ASP A 106 -0.09 -17.75 0.48
C ASP A 106 -1.17 -18.77 0.81
N GLU A 107 -1.31 -19.79 -0.06
CA GLU A 107 -2.31 -20.84 0.06
C GLU A 107 -2.17 -21.67 1.33
N ARG A 108 -0.96 -21.78 1.90
CA ARG A 108 -0.68 -22.59 3.09
C ARG A 108 -1.39 -22.03 4.32
N GLY A 109 -1.54 -20.71 4.41
CA GLY A 109 -2.23 -20.03 5.50
C GLY A 109 -3.55 -19.37 5.10
N ASN A 110 -3.95 -19.47 3.82
CA ASN A 110 -4.98 -18.61 3.24
C ASN A 110 -4.70 -17.11 3.54
N LEU A 111 -3.42 -16.74 3.55
CA LEU A 111 -2.96 -15.39 3.89
C LEU A 111 -3.14 -14.50 2.67
N SER A 112 -4.11 -13.60 2.72
CA SER A 112 -4.32 -12.59 1.69
C SER A 112 -4.03 -11.19 2.22
N ALA A 113 -3.25 -10.39 1.49
CA ALA A 113 -3.09 -8.96 1.77
C ALA A 113 -4.26 -8.11 1.25
N ARG A 114 -5.29 -8.72 0.67
CA ARG A 114 -6.47 -8.02 0.18
C ARG A 114 -7.13 -7.24 1.31
N TYR A 115 -7.37 -5.95 1.08
CA TYR A 115 -7.94 -5.01 2.06
C TYR A 115 -7.12 -4.78 3.34
N LEU A 116 -5.96 -5.40 3.48
CA LEU A 116 -5.08 -5.13 4.60
C LEU A 116 -4.28 -3.85 4.35
N ARG A 117 -4.19 -3.02 5.39
CA ARG A 117 -3.28 -1.88 5.37
C ARG A 117 -1.86 -2.40 5.31
N MET A 118 -1.13 -1.99 4.28
CA MET A 118 0.29 -2.31 4.16
C MET A 118 1.11 -1.18 4.76
N SER A 119 2.32 -1.50 5.17
CA SER A 119 3.36 -0.53 5.49
C SER A 119 4.65 -0.98 4.82
N TYR A 120 5.62 -0.10 4.79
CA TYR A 120 6.93 -0.38 4.24
C TYR A 120 7.97 -0.31 5.36
N ALA A 121 8.90 -1.25 5.38
CA ALA A 121 10.00 -1.26 6.33
C ALA A 121 11.29 -1.71 5.65
N LYS A 122 12.39 -1.07 6.05
CA LYS A 122 13.74 -1.51 5.70
C LYS A 122 14.45 -2.04 6.93
N LEU A 123 14.74 -3.34 6.94
CA LEU A 123 15.40 -4.02 8.06
C LEU A 123 16.73 -4.61 7.59
N ARG A 124 17.83 -4.16 8.20
CA ARG A 124 19.20 -4.63 7.88
C ARG A 124 19.49 -4.59 6.37
N GLY A 125 19.10 -3.49 5.71
CA GLY A 125 19.30 -3.28 4.28
C GLY A 125 18.27 -3.94 3.36
N ARG A 126 17.38 -4.80 3.87
CA ARG A 126 16.35 -5.51 3.08
C ARG A 126 15.00 -4.81 3.18
N GLU A 127 14.30 -4.76 2.06
CA GLU A 127 12.99 -4.13 1.91
C GLU A 127 11.84 -5.13 2.15
N TYR A 128 10.83 -4.70 2.90
CA TYR A 128 9.66 -5.51 3.24
C TYR A 128 8.37 -4.71 3.10
N LEU A 129 7.34 -5.37 2.56
CA LEU A 129 5.96 -4.99 2.85
C LEU A 129 5.56 -5.61 4.19
N VAL A 130 4.93 -4.82 5.03
CA VAL A 130 4.46 -5.23 6.35
C VAL A 130 2.95 -5.19 6.35
N ILE A 131 2.32 -6.29 6.73
CA ILE A 131 0.87 -6.37 6.95
C ILE A 131 0.60 -6.87 8.36
N GLN A 132 -0.51 -6.44 8.93
CA GLN A 132 -1.02 -6.96 10.19
C GLN A 132 -2.16 -7.94 9.91
N THR A 133 -2.12 -9.10 10.56
CA THR A 133 -3.16 -10.13 10.45
C THR A 133 -3.34 -10.85 11.80
N LYS A 134 -4.33 -11.73 11.89
CA LYS A 134 -4.53 -12.60 13.05
C LYS A 134 -3.60 -13.81 13.00
N ALA A 135 -3.10 -14.25 14.16
CA ALA A 135 -2.13 -15.35 14.27
C ALA A 135 -2.57 -16.64 13.57
N TYR A 136 -3.84 -17.05 13.70
CA TYR A 136 -4.36 -18.28 13.07
C TYR A 136 -4.25 -18.26 11.54
N ARG A 137 -4.18 -17.09 10.87
CA ARG A 137 -4.02 -17.00 9.41
C ARG A 137 -2.60 -17.36 8.93
N VAL A 138 -1.66 -17.54 9.85
CA VAL A 138 -0.27 -17.89 9.52
C VAL A 138 0.24 -19.08 10.30
N GLU A 139 -0.59 -19.74 11.10
CA GLU A 139 -0.21 -20.91 11.91
C GLU A 139 0.29 -22.08 11.06
N ASN A 140 -0.28 -22.25 9.87
CA ASN A 140 0.07 -23.29 8.92
C ASN A 140 1.29 -22.93 8.07
N ILE A 141 1.84 -21.72 8.20
CA ILE A 141 3.07 -21.31 7.52
C ILE A 141 4.26 -21.68 8.41
N SER A 142 5.02 -22.70 7.98
CA SER A 142 6.18 -23.17 8.73
C SER A 142 7.15 -22.05 9.07
N GLY A 143 7.45 -21.87 10.36
CA GLY A 143 8.36 -20.83 10.87
C GLY A 143 7.76 -19.44 11.05
N ALA A 144 6.47 -19.21 10.72
CA ALA A 144 5.83 -17.90 10.85
C ALA A 144 5.49 -17.52 12.30
N LEU A 145 5.17 -18.50 13.16
CA LEU A 145 4.91 -18.26 14.57
C LEU A 145 6.06 -18.83 15.41
N HIS A 146 6.72 -17.97 16.20
CA HIS A 146 7.62 -18.45 17.25
C HIS A 146 6.78 -19.08 18.36
N ARG A 147 7.29 -20.14 19.00
CA ARG A 147 6.61 -21.04 19.98
C ARG A 147 6.02 -20.37 21.24
N LYS A 148 5.87 -19.05 21.27
CA LYS A 148 5.38 -18.24 22.41
C LYS A 148 4.04 -17.54 22.16
N LEU A 149 3.40 -17.76 21.01
CA LEU A 149 2.06 -17.25 20.77
C LEU A 149 1.07 -18.30 21.27
N ASP A 150 0.16 -17.88 22.14
CA ASP A 150 -0.91 -18.72 22.65
C ASP A 150 -1.85 -19.05 21.49
N ALA A 151 -1.95 -20.35 21.17
CA ALA A 151 -2.82 -20.83 20.10
C ALA A 151 -4.30 -20.74 20.47
N ASP A 152 -4.61 -20.66 21.77
CA ASP A 152 -5.96 -20.64 22.33
C ASP A 152 -6.43 -19.20 22.66
N ASP A 153 -5.65 -18.18 22.26
CA ASP A 153 -6.01 -16.78 22.40
C ASP A 153 -7.16 -16.40 21.45
N LEU A 154 -8.38 -16.49 21.97
CA LEU A 154 -9.63 -16.10 21.31
C LEU A 154 -9.74 -14.59 21.02
N GLU A 155 -9.01 -13.72 21.75
CA GLU A 155 -8.92 -12.29 21.43
C GLU A 155 -8.06 -12.07 20.17
N GLY A 156 -7.06 -12.94 19.96
CA GLY A 156 -6.30 -13.08 18.73
C GLY A 156 -5.24 -12.00 18.58
N ASN A 157 -4.10 -12.18 19.25
CA ASN A 157 -2.94 -11.32 19.09
C ASN A 157 -2.63 -11.02 17.62
N PRO A 158 -2.58 -9.74 17.22
CA PRO A 158 -2.19 -9.38 15.87
C PRO A 158 -0.72 -9.72 15.66
N VAL A 159 -0.43 -10.37 14.55
CA VAL A 159 0.94 -10.66 14.11
C VAL A 159 1.29 -9.77 12.92
N LEU A 160 2.55 -9.35 12.86
CA LEU A 160 3.10 -8.65 11.71
C LEU A 160 3.72 -9.69 10.77
N VAL A 161 3.27 -9.68 9.51
CA VAL A 161 3.88 -10.48 8.45
C VAL A 161 4.77 -9.58 7.63
N LEU A 162 6.03 -9.98 7.50
CA LEU A 162 7.03 -9.30 6.70
C LEU A 162 7.20 -10.04 5.37
N ILE A 163 6.78 -9.41 4.28
CA ILE A 163 6.85 -9.96 2.94
C ILE A 163 8.06 -9.34 2.26
N ARG A 164 9.08 -10.15 2.05
CA ARG A 164 10.32 -9.70 1.43
C ARG A 164 10.05 -9.29 -0.01
N LEU A 165 10.44 -8.07 -0.34
CA LEU A 165 10.47 -7.60 -1.72
C LEU A 165 11.70 -8.18 -2.42
N LYS A 166 11.51 -8.71 -3.64
CA LYS A 166 12.64 -9.18 -4.45
C LYS A 166 13.47 -7.97 -4.90
N GLU A 167 14.78 -8.14 -4.82
CA GLU A 167 15.73 -7.33 -5.57
C GLU A 167 15.58 -7.65 -7.06
#